data_AF-M1A4A6-F1
#
_entry.id   AF-M1A4A6-F1
#
_cell.length_a   1.000
_cell.length_b   1.000
_cell.length_c   1.000
_cell.angle_alpha   90.00
_cell.angle_beta   90.00
_cell.angle_gamma   90.00
#
_symmetry.space_group_name_H-M   'P 1'
#
loop_
_entity.id
_entity.type
_entity.pdbx_description
1 polymer ?
#
loop_
_entity_poly.entity_id
_entity_poly.type
_entity_poly.pdbx_seq_one_letter_code
_entity_poly.pdbx_strand_id
1 'polypeptide(L)'
;MVIFYMTQDTQRHSLLPELKSGGFRVSGKVCTLCSLSDPIEGELTIESSAVPIQSIEIHLLRLESILVGEKIATESSLIQTTQIADGDVCRGMTLPIYIILPRLLTCPSIFAGPFSIEFKVTLVITFQSEQSKVHSKSNFKTLKSWHAAESIPLELIRTK
;
A
#
# COMPACT_ATOMS: atom_id res chain seq x y z
N MET A 1 9.05 -5.35 13.22
CA MET A 1 8.06 -5.58 12.14
C MET A 1 6.68 -5.65 12.76
N VAL A 2 5.66 -5.16 12.07
CA VAL A 2 4.26 -5.23 12.50
C VAL A 2 3.49 -6.13 11.54
N ILE A 3 2.56 -6.91 12.09
CA ILE A 3 1.68 -7.80 11.34
C ILE A 3 0.48 -7.00 10.84
N PHE A 4 0.10 -7.23 9.59
CA PHE A 4 -1.12 -6.68 9.01
C PHE A 4 -1.99 -7.78 8.43
N TYR A 5 -3.28 -7.50 8.34
CA TYR A 5 -4.26 -8.36 7.70
C TYR A 5 -5.15 -7.51 6.79
N MET A 6 -5.44 -8.01 5.60
CA MET A 6 -6.42 -7.42 4.71
C MET A 6 -7.56 -8.41 4.53
N THR A 7 -8.75 -7.99 4.89
CA THR A 7 -10.00 -8.73 4.65
C THR A 7 -11.03 -7.75 4.11
N GLN A 8 -12.18 -8.26 3.67
CA GLN A 8 -13.32 -7.43 3.27
C GLN A 8 -13.73 -6.41 4.34
N ASP A 9 -13.59 -6.75 5.62
CA ASP A 9 -14.02 -5.92 6.75
C ASP A 9 -13.00 -4.82 7.09
N THR A 10 -11.74 -4.95 6.65
CA THR A 10 -10.73 -3.91 6.84
C THR A 10 -10.80 -2.80 5.79
N GLN A 11 -11.62 -2.97 4.74
CA GLN A 11 -11.71 -2.01 3.64
C GLN A 11 -12.78 -0.94 3.90
N ARG A 12 -12.40 0.32 3.71
CA ARG A 12 -13.26 1.49 3.98
C ARG A 12 -14.24 1.80 2.85
N HIS A 13 -14.03 1.22 1.67
CA HIS A 13 -14.84 1.41 0.48
C HIS A 13 -15.47 0.09 0.02
N SER A 14 -16.49 0.18 -0.81
CA SER A 14 -17.16 -1.01 -1.35
C SER A 14 -16.23 -1.78 -2.29
N LEU A 15 -16.02 -3.04 -1.97
CA LEU A 15 -15.36 -4.02 -2.82
C LEU A 15 -16.33 -4.69 -3.79
N LEU A 16 -15.76 -5.51 -4.68
CA LEU A 16 -16.50 -6.41 -5.58
C LEU A 16 -17.50 -7.29 -4.79
N PRO A 17 -18.74 -7.45 -5.26
CA PRO A 17 -19.74 -8.32 -4.62
C PRO A 17 -19.23 -9.75 -4.40
N GLU A 18 -18.44 -10.27 -5.33
CA GLU A 18 -17.83 -11.60 -5.28
C GLU A 18 -16.84 -11.74 -4.12
N LEU A 19 -16.14 -10.65 -3.77
CA LEU A 19 -15.28 -10.60 -2.60
C LEU A 19 -16.09 -10.55 -1.30
N LYS A 20 -17.31 -10.00 -1.31
CA LYS A 20 -18.19 -9.99 -0.12
C LYS A 20 -18.78 -11.35 0.20
N SER A 21 -19.04 -12.17 -0.83
CA SER A 21 -19.62 -13.51 -0.66
C SER A 21 -18.55 -14.60 -0.52
N GLY A 22 -17.48 -14.54 -1.32
CA GLY A 22 -16.41 -15.54 -1.34
C GLY A 22 -15.19 -15.17 -0.50
N GLY A 23 -15.09 -13.91 -0.06
CA GLY A 23 -14.01 -13.43 0.79
C GLY A 23 -12.67 -13.21 0.07
N PHE A 24 -11.78 -12.51 0.76
CA PHE A 24 -10.35 -12.59 0.56
C PHE A 24 -9.64 -12.37 1.90
N ARG A 25 -8.43 -12.92 2.01
CA ARG A 25 -7.57 -12.73 3.16
C ARG A 25 -6.13 -12.67 2.71
N VAL A 26 -5.46 -11.59 3.11
CA VAL A 26 -4.02 -11.43 2.99
C VAL A 26 -3.46 -11.19 4.37
N SER A 27 -2.35 -11.83 4.68
CA SER A 27 -1.59 -11.61 5.90
C SER A 27 -0.16 -11.26 5.54
N GLY A 28 0.52 -10.53 6.41
CA GLY A 28 1.92 -10.20 6.18
C GLY A 28 2.53 -9.46 7.35
N LYS A 29 3.81 -9.15 7.21
CA LYS A 29 4.54 -8.31 8.14
C LYS A 29 5.43 -7.35 7.38
N VAL A 30 5.59 -6.14 7.88
CA VAL A 30 6.50 -5.14 7.31
C VAL A 30 7.20 -4.38 8.43
N CYS A 31 8.39 -3.85 8.18
CA CYS A 31 9.06 -2.96 9.11
C CYS A 31 8.28 -1.63 9.25
N THR A 32 8.18 -1.13 10.48
CA THR A 32 7.61 0.20 10.80
C THR A 32 8.69 1.20 11.20
N LEU A 33 9.95 0.75 11.27
CA LEU A 33 11.14 1.55 11.53
C LEU A 33 12.19 1.08 10.54
N CYS A 34 12.78 2.01 9.79
CA CYS A 34 13.73 1.71 8.72
C CYS A 34 14.83 2.79 8.68
N SER A 35 16.09 2.38 8.61
CA SER A 35 17.17 3.34 8.33
C SER A 35 17.08 3.83 6.89
N LEU A 36 17.45 5.08 6.64
CA LEU A 36 17.59 5.60 5.28
C LEU A 36 18.57 4.81 4.40
N SER A 37 19.49 4.05 5.01
CA SER A 37 20.45 3.22 4.28
C SER A 37 19.96 1.79 4.06
N ASP A 38 18.90 1.38 4.75
CA ASP A 38 18.38 0.03 4.74
C ASP A 38 17.14 -0.07 3.83
N PRO A 39 16.84 -1.25 3.29
CA PRO A 39 15.60 -1.50 2.59
C PRO A 39 14.40 -1.56 3.55
N ILE A 40 13.21 -1.31 3.03
CA ILE A 40 11.96 -1.72 3.68
C ILE A 40 11.83 -3.22 3.50
N GLU A 41 11.83 -3.95 4.61
CA GLU A 41 11.73 -5.42 4.62
C GLU A 41 10.38 -5.90 5.13
N GLY A 42 9.96 -7.06 4.65
CA GLY A 42 8.75 -7.72 5.07
C GLY A 42 8.41 -8.94 4.22
N GLU A 43 7.19 -9.42 4.38
CA GLU A 43 6.62 -10.47 3.55
C GLU A 43 5.09 -10.35 3.56
N LEU A 44 4.45 -10.91 2.55
CA LEU A 44 2.99 -11.03 2.50
C LEU A 44 2.60 -12.38 1.92
N THR A 45 1.45 -12.91 2.32
CA THR A 45 0.91 -14.17 1.84
C THR A 45 -0.56 -13.96 1.49
N ILE A 46 -0.93 -14.36 0.27
CA ILE A 46 -2.34 -14.44 -0.13
C ILE A 46 -2.90 -15.74 0.43
N GLU A 47 -3.71 -15.67 1.48
CA GLU A 47 -4.30 -16.87 2.08
C GLU A 47 -5.52 -17.34 1.28
N SER A 48 -6.38 -16.40 0.90
CA SER A 48 -7.56 -16.70 0.09
C SER A 48 -7.97 -15.49 -0.74
N SER A 49 -8.58 -15.74 -1.90
CA SER A 49 -9.23 -14.71 -2.72
C SER A 49 -10.22 -15.35 -3.66
N ALA A 50 -11.49 -14.96 -3.55
CA ALA A 50 -12.57 -15.40 -4.43
C ALA A 50 -12.49 -14.82 -5.85
N VAL A 51 -11.76 -13.72 -6.01
CA VAL A 51 -11.53 -13.07 -7.31
C VAL A 51 -10.05 -13.17 -7.67
N PRO A 52 -9.69 -13.36 -8.95
CA PRO A 52 -8.29 -13.31 -9.38
C PRO A 52 -7.64 -11.98 -8.99
N ILE A 53 -6.41 -12.04 -8.48
CA ILE A 53 -5.63 -10.83 -8.21
C ILE A 53 -4.99 -10.41 -9.53
N GLN A 54 -4.99 -9.12 -9.86
CA GLN A 54 -4.33 -8.61 -11.04
C GLN A 54 -2.91 -8.17 -10.72
N SER A 55 -2.73 -7.44 -9.62
CA SER A 55 -1.42 -6.96 -9.21
C SER A 55 -1.40 -6.73 -7.70
N ILE A 56 -0.19 -6.76 -7.16
CA ILE A 56 0.11 -6.35 -5.79
C ILE A 56 1.18 -5.28 -5.88
N GLU A 57 0.89 -4.10 -5.34
CA GLU A 57 1.78 -2.96 -5.34
C GLU A 57 2.01 -2.48 -3.91
N ILE A 58 3.20 -1.99 -3.64
CA ILE A 58 3.51 -1.27 -2.42
C ILE A 58 3.82 0.17 -2.79
N HIS A 59 3.09 1.08 -2.17
CA HIS A 59 3.22 2.52 -2.34
C HIS A 59 3.93 3.09 -1.12
N LEU A 60 5.00 3.84 -1.33
CA LEU A 60 5.64 4.64 -0.30
C LEU A 60 5.11 6.06 -0.43
N LEU A 61 4.48 6.56 0.63
CA LEU A 61 3.95 7.91 0.68
C LEU A 61 4.70 8.74 1.71
N ARG A 62 4.96 9.99 1.35
CA ARG A 62 5.46 11.05 2.23
C ARG A 62 4.29 11.93 2.65
N LEU A 63 4.15 12.16 3.94
CA LEU A 63 3.16 13.04 4.52
C LEU A 63 3.87 14.25 5.09
N GLU A 64 3.48 15.43 4.67
CA GLU A 64 4.04 16.69 5.15
C GLU A 64 2.93 17.48 5.80
N SER A 65 3.11 17.82 7.07
CA SER A 65 2.12 18.53 7.86
C SER A 65 2.67 19.85 8.37
N ILE A 66 1.85 20.90 8.33
CA ILE A 66 2.15 22.20 8.90
C ILE A 66 1.00 22.70 9.77
N LEU A 67 1.32 23.46 10.82
CA LEU A 67 0.35 24.17 11.64
C LEU A 67 0.01 25.52 10.99
N VAL A 68 -1.26 25.69 10.63
CA VAL A 68 -1.83 26.92 10.06
C VAL A 68 -2.87 27.47 11.03
N GLY A 69 -2.47 28.45 11.84
CA GLY A 69 -3.27 28.93 12.97
C GLY A 69 -3.44 27.83 14.01
N GLU A 70 -4.68 27.37 14.24
CA GLU A 70 -5.01 26.29 15.17
C GLU A 70 -5.28 24.95 14.47
N LYS A 71 -5.09 24.85 13.15
CA LYS A 71 -5.37 23.65 12.36
C LYS A 71 -4.10 23.08 11.76
N ILE A 72 -4.04 21.75 11.65
CA ILE A 72 -2.98 21.06 10.92
C ILE A 72 -3.43 20.84 9.48
N ALA A 73 -2.64 21.32 8.52
CA ALA A 73 -2.79 21.01 7.11
C ALA A 73 -1.78 19.92 6.74
N THR A 74 -2.24 18.84 6.11
CA THR A 74 -1.40 17.69 5.72
C THR A 74 -1.51 17.44 4.23
N GLU A 75 -0.37 17.38 3.56
CA GLU A 75 -0.24 16.93 2.17
C GLU A 75 0.34 15.52 2.13
N SER A 76 -0.18 14.67 1.23
CA SER A 76 0.28 13.29 1.05
C SER A 76 0.74 13.10 -0.38
N SER A 77 2.03 12.85 -0.57
CA SER A 77 2.65 12.62 -1.89
C SER A 77 3.04 11.16 -2.04
N LEU A 78 2.65 10.54 -3.16
CA LEU A 78 3.16 9.21 -3.56
C LEU A 78 4.57 9.38 -4.12
N ILE A 79 5.58 8.88 -3.42
CA ILE A 79 6.98 9.08 -3.80
C ILE A 79 7.62 7.85 -4.47
N GLN A 80 7.04 6.67 -4.30
CA GLN A 80 7.46 5.46 -5.00
C GLN A 80 6.33 4.43 -5.05
N THR A 81 6.21 3.74 -6.18
CA THR A 81 5.39 2.55 -6.36
C THR A 81 6.29 1.39 -6.72
N THR A 82 6.14 0.26 -6.04
CA THR A 82 6.87 -0.98 -6.32
C THR A 82 5.87 -2.10 -6.54
N GLN A 83 5.85 -2.67 -7.75
CA GLN A 83 5.04 -3.84 -8.05
C GLN A 83 5.73 -5.08 -7.47
N ILE A 84 5.03 -5.79 -6.58
CA ILE A 84 5.50 -7.01 -5.92
C ILE A 84 5.09 -8.25 -6.70
N ALA A 85 3.91 -8.21 -7.33
CA ALA A 85 3.41 -9.28 -8.18
C ALA A 85 2.50 -8.74 -9.28
N ASP A 86 2.47 -9.45 -10.40
CA ASP A 86 1.62 -9.19 -11.57
C ASP A 86 0.98 -10.51 -12.04
N GLY A 87 -0.28 -10.43 -12.47
CA GLY A 87 -1.10 -11.59 -12.82
C GLY A 87 -1.82 -12.23 -11.61
N ASP A 88 -2.47 -13.37 -11.85
CA ASP A 88 -3.22 -14.08 -10.81
C ASP A 88 -2.30 -14.75 -9.80
N VAL A 89 -2.01 -14.01 -8.73
CA VAL A 89 -1.07 -14.41 -7.68
C VAL A 89 -1.55 -15.69 -6.99
N CYS A 90 -0.62 -16.65 -6.84
CA CYS A 90 -0.90 -17.94 -6.20
C CYS A 90 -1.27 -17.75 -4.72
N ARG A 91 -2.27 -18.53 -4.27
CA ARG A 91 -2.66 -18.60 -2.85
C ARG A 91 -1.68 -19.50 -2.10
N GLY A 92 -1.42 -19.20 -0.83
CA GLY A 92 -0.47 -19.92 0.02
C GLY A 92 1.01 -19.65 -0.28
N MET A 93 1.31 -18.79 -1.27
CA MET A 93 2.67 -18.38 -1.56
C MET A 93 3.02 -17.10 -0.80
N THR A 94 4.12 -17.15 -0.04
CA THR A 94 4.69 -15.99 0.64
C THR A 94 5.60 -15.22 -0.32
N LEU A 95 5.27 -13.95 -0.55
CA LEU A 95 6.02 -13.01 -1.37
C LEU A 95 6.89 -12.13 -0.46
N PRO A 96 8.21 -12.03 -0.72
CA PRO A 96 9.09 -11.17 0.05
C PRO A 96 8.87 -9.69 -0.31
N ILE A 97 9.01 -8.82 0.68
CA ILE A 97 9.07 -7.36 0.52
C ILE A 97 10.51 -6.94 0.77
N TYR A 98 11.14 -6.36 -0.24
CA TYR A 98 12.49 -5.80 -0.15
C TYR A 98 12.55 -4.57 -1.06
N ILE A 99 12.38 -3.37 -0.49
CA ILE A 99 12.20 -2.14 -1.24
C ILE A 99 13.28 -1.14 -0.85
N ILE A 100 14.11 -0.74 -1.83
CA ILE A 100 15.12 0.30 -1.63
C ILE A 100 14.41 1.67 -1.61
N LEU A 101 14.72 2.48 -0.59
CA LEU A 101 14.18 3.83 -0.43
C LEU A 101 14.66 4.79 -1.54
N PRO A 102 13.79 5.68 -2.05
CA PRO A 102 14.16 6.67 -3.04
C PRO A 102 14.93 7.81 -2.36
N ARG A 103 16.26 7.77 -2.44
CA ARG A 103 17.18 8.65 -1.67
C ARG A 103 16.89 10.15 -1.79
N LEU A 104 16.44 10.63 -2.95
CA LEU A 104 16.15 12.05 -3.18
C LEU A 104 14.80 12.50 -2.60
N LEU A 105 13.91 11.56 -2.28
CA LEU A 105 12.55 11.84 -1.83
C LEU A 105 12.31 11.47 -0.36
N THR A 106 13.32 10.89 0.29
CA THR A 106 13.27 10.42 1.68
C THR A 106 14.21 11.22 2.59
N CYS A 107 13.80 11.35 3.84
CA CYS A 107 14.55 11.95 4.93
C CYS A 107 14.14 11.25 6.23
N PRO A 108 14.82 11.49 7.37
CA PRO A 108 14.33 10.97 8.63
C PRO A 108 12.95 11.55 8.92
N SER A 109 12.09 10.78 9.58
CA SER A 109 10.82 11.30 10.10
C SER A 109 11.11 12.44 11.09
N ILE A 110 10.38 13.54 10.95
CA ILE A 110 10.59 14.77 11.73
C ILE A 110 9.29 15.13 12.41
N PHE A 111 9.36 15.43 13.71
CA PHE A 111 8.27 16.00 14.49
C PHE A 111 8.78 17.26 15.17
N ALA A 112 8.55 18.41 14.54
CA ALA A 112 9.13 19.69 14.94
C ALA A 112 8.03 20.73 15.16
N GLY A 113 7.18 20.50 16.17
CA GLY A 113 6.14 21.44 16.61
C GLY A 113 5.21 21.90 15.48
N PRO A 114 5.44 23.09 14.88
CA PRO A 114 4.63 23.59 13.77
C PRO A 114 4.74 22.79 12.46
N PHE A 115 5.65 21.82 12.32
CA PHE A 115 5.65 20.94 11.13
C PHE A 115 6.09 19.50 11.45
N SER A 116 5.62 18.55 10.64
CA SER A 116 6.10 17.16 10.62
C SER A 116 6.32 16.63 9.20
N ILE A 117 7.25 15.68 9.09
CA ILE A 117 7.43 14.85 7.90
C ILE A 117 7.35 13.39 8.35
N GLU A 118 6.38 12.68 7.80
CA GLU A 118 6.07 11.29 8.13
C GLU A 118 6.05 10.44 6.86
N PHE A 119 6.21 9.13 7.01
CA PHE A 119 6.13 8.19 5.90
C PHE A 119 5.13 7.09 6.22
N LYS A 120 4.52 6.53 5.17
CA LYS A 120 3.70 5.32 5.28
C LYS A 120 3.92 4.42 4.09
N VAL A 121 3.77 3.13 4.33
CA VAL A 121 3.76 2.09 3.32
C VAL A 121 2.30 1.66 3.14
N THR A 122 1.79 1.74 1.92
CA THR A 122 0.45 1.27 1.57
C THR A 122 0.57 0.07 0.66
N LEU A 123 0.11 -1.10 1.14
CA LEU A 123 -0.08 -2.27 0.29
C LEU A 123 -1.39 -2.10 -0.48
N VAL A 124 -1.35 -2.25 -1.80
CA VAL A 124 -2.49 -2.13 -2.70
C VAL A 124 -2.63 -3.42 -3.51
N ILE A 125 -3.80 -4.04 -3.43
CA ILE A 125 -4.15 -5.25 -4.18
C ILE A 125 -5.20 -4.85 -5.19
N THR A 126 -4.91 -5.02 -6.47
CA THR A 126 -5.87 -4.81 -7.55
C THR A 126 -6.47 -6.15 -7.94
N PHE A 127 -7.80 -6.25 -7.99
CA PHE A 127 -8.50 -7.46 -8.40
C PHE A 127 -8.91 -7.38 -9.88
N GLN A 128 -8.93 -8.51 -10.57
CA GLN A 128 -9.52 -8.60 -11.91
C GLN A 128 -11.04 -8.43 -11.82
N SER A 129 -11.63 -7.70 -12.77
CA SER A 129 -13.08 -7.58 -12.90
C SER A 129 -13.48 -7.90 -14.33
N GLU A 130 -14.58 -8.62 -14.53
CA GLU A 130 -15.08 -8.94 -15.88
C GLU A 130 -15.41 -7.69 -16.72
N GLN A 131 -15.60 -6.53 -16.08
CA GLN A 131 -15.76 -5.24 -16.78
C GLN A 131 -14.46 -4.74 -17.45
N SER A 132 -13.28 -5.23 -17.06
CA SER A 132 -12.01 -4.85 -17.70
C SER A 132 -11.74 -5.62 -19.01
N LYS A 133 -12.41 -6.76 -19.24
CA LYS A 133 -12.23 -7.60 -20.44
C LYS A 133 -13.01 -7.11 -21.67
N VAL A 134 -14.00 -6.24 -21.52
CA VAL A 134 -14.89 -5.81 -22.62
C VAL A 134 -14.35 -4.59 -23.40
N HIS A 135 -13.38 -3.84 -22.89
CA HIS A 135 -12.84 -2.66 -23.59
C HIS A 135 -11.33 -2.77 -23.83
N SER A 136 -10.93 -3.63 -24.77
CA SER A 136 -9.59 -3.60 -25.37
C SER A 136 -9.36 -2.34 -26.24
N LYS A 137 -10.41 -1.63 -26.68
CA LYS A 137 -10.28 -0.40 -27.46
C LYS A 137 -11.40 0.58 -27.08
N SER A 138 -11.04 1.85 -26.89
CA SER A 138 -11.90 3.01 -26.61
C SER A 138 -12.74 2.98 -25.34
N ASN A 139 -12.19 3.45 -24.21
CA ASN A 139 -12.71 4.57 -23.39
C ASN A 139 -11.95 4.69 -22.06
N PHE A 140 -11.13 5.74 -21.91
CA PHE A 140 -10.36 6.06 -20.69
C PHE A 140 -11.19 6.65 -19.55
N LYS A 141 -12.53 6.60 -19.60
CA LYS A 141 -13.38 7.17 -18.55
C LYS A 141 -13.66 6.14 -17.47
N THR A 142 -12.91 6.27 -16.37
CA THR A 142 -13.12 5.66 -15.06
C THR A 142 -13.26 4.15 -15.06
N LEU A 143 -12.15 3.45 -15.27
CA LEU A 143 -12.02 2.07 -14.80
C LEU A 143 -12.19 2.12 -13.28
N LYS A 144 -13.35 1.68 -12.77
CA LYS A 144 -13.63 1.59 -11.34
C LYS A 144 -12.60 0.60 -10.77
N SER A 145 -11.52 1.11 -10.17
CA SER A 145 -10.43 0.25 -9.70
C SER A 145 -10.91 -0.49 -8.46
N TRP A 146 -11.21 -1.78 -8.63
CA TRP A 146 -11.53 -2.67 -7.53
C TRP A 146 -10.23 -3.04 -6.84
N HIS A 147 -9.87 -2.27 -5.83
CA HIS A 147 -8.65 -2.48 -5.07
C HIS A 147 -8.96 -2.63 -3.59
N ALA A 148 -8.12 -3.37 -2.87
CA ALA A 148 -8.03 -3.32 -1.42
C ALA A 148 -6.71 -2.62 -1.05
N ALA A 149 -6.70 -1.83 0.01
CA ALA A 149 -5.52 -1.13 0.46
C ALA A 149 -5.38 -1.16 1.98
N GLU A 150 -4.15 -1.34 2.45
CA GLU A 150 -3.80 -1.29 3.88
C GLU A 150 -2.58 -0.39 4.06
N SER A 151 -2.68 0.59 4.96
CA SER A 151 -1.64 1.60 5.18
C SER A 151 -1.00 1.44 6.54
N ILE A 152 0.31 1.33 6.57
CA ILE A 152 1.11 1.08 7.77
C ILE A 152 2.09 2.25 7.93
N PRO A 153 2.17 2.89 9.11
CA PRO A 153 3.13 3.96 9.35
C PRO A 153 4.56 3.43 9.25
N LEU A 154 5.44 4.25 8.69
CA LEU A 154 6.87 3.97 8.56
C LEU A 154 7.67 5.14 9.13
N GLU A 155 8.42 4.85 10.17
CA GLU A 155 9.39 5.79 10.74
C GLU A 155 10.74 5.60 10.03
N LEU A 156 11.23 6.67 9.41
CA LEU A 156 12.56 6.69 8.81
C LEU A 156 13.55 7.31 9.77
N ILE A 157 14.69 6.65 9.97
CA ILE A 157 15.74 7.13 10.87
C ILE A 157 17.06 7.29 10.13
N ARG A 158 17.88 8.24 10.61
CA ARG A 158 19.28 8.33 10.21
C ARG A 158 20.11 7.47 11.15
N THR A 159 20.75 6.44 10.64
CA THR A 159 21.82 5.76 11.39
C THR A 159 23.03 6.68 11.49
N LYS A 160 23.69 6.66 12.66
CA LYS A 160 24.91 7.45 12.93
C LYS A 160 26.10 6.94 12.14
#